data_AF-A0A0G0DLS0-F1
#
_entry.id   AF-A0A0G0DLS0-F1
#
_cell.length_a   1.000
_cell.length_b   1.000
_cell.length_c   1.000
_cell.angle_alpha   90.00
_cell.angle_beta   90.00
_cell.angle_gamma   90.00
#
_symmetry.space_group_name_H-M   'P 1'
#
loop_
_entity.id
_entity.type
_entity.pdbx_description
1 polymer ?
#
loop_
_entity_poly.entity_id
_entity_poly.type
_entity_poly.pdbx_seq_one_letter_code
_entity_poly.pdbx_strand_id
1 'polypeptide(L)'
;MCLKKVINNFADNIHSPLNERKHGYCEHKNNMELTMLAKALAIGLGAIGPGIGIGMIGAKAMESIGRNPESAGKLFVPMLLMAAFAEAISIYALVIAFSIK
;
A
#
# COMPACT_ATOMS: atom_id res chain seq x y z
N MET A 1 52.29 -32.08 8.95
CA MET A 1 51.94 -30.69 8.54
C MET A 1 50.69 -30.63 7.62
N CYS A 2 50.47 -31.61 6.73
CA CYS A 2 49.31 -31.62 5.81
C CYS A 2 47.95 -31.83 6.53
N LEU A 3 47.89 -32.70 7.54
CA LEU A 3 46.62 -33.08 8.19
C LEU A 3 45.95 -31.95 8.98
N LYS A 4 46.73 -31.12 9.71
CA LYS A 4 46.18 -29.91 10.38
C LYS A 4 45.61 -28.90 9.38
N LYS A 5 46.17 -28.83 8.17
CA LYS A 5 45.74 -27.89 7.13
C LYS A 5 44.42 -28.32 6.49
N VAL A 6 44.18 -29.62 6.36
CA VAL A 6 42.90 -30.19 5.88
C VAL A 6 41.79 -29.97 6.91
N ILE A 7 42.07 -30.23 8.20
CA ILE A 7 41.10 -30.03 9.28
C ILE A 7 40.71 -28.56 9.41
N ASN A 8 41.69 -27.65 9.36
CA ASN A 8 41.43 -26.21 9.44
C ASN A 8 40.65 -25.69 8.21
N ASN A 9 40.98 -26.15 6.99
CA ASN A 9 40.21 -25.80 5.78
C ASN A 9 38.74 -26.28 5.84
N PHE A 10 38.50 -27.43 6.46
CA PHE A 10 37.14 -27.96 6.58
C PHE A 10 36.30 -27.19 7.59
N ALA A 11 36.90 -26.74 8.70
CA ALA A 11 36.23 -25.91 9.70
C ALA A 11 35.83 -24.52 9.15
N ASP A 12 36.70 -23.90 8.35
CA ASP A 12 36.42 -22.59 7.73
C ASP A 12 35.28 -22.65 6.70
N ASN A 13 35.10 -23.80 6.03
CA ASN A 13 34.07 -24.00 5.01
C ASN A 13 32.65 -24.24 5.59
N ILE A 14 32.54 -24.56 6.89
CA ILE A 14 31.24 -24.73 7.57
C ILE A 14 30.80 -23.43 8.25
N HIS A 15 31.72 -22.52 8.58
CA HIS A 15 31.39 -21.24 9.24
C HIS A 15 31.00 -20.11 8.25
N SER A 16 31.51 -20.14 7.02
CA SER A 16 31.19 -19.16 5.98
C SER A 16 29.76 -19.21 5.40
N PRO A 17 29.08 -20.37 5.20
CA PRO A 17 27.79 -20.41 4.49
C PRO A 17 26.58 -19.88 5.30
N LEU A 18 26.69 -19.76 6.63
CA LEU A 18 25.61 -19.23 7.47
C LEU A 18 25.61 -17.69 7.56
N ASN A 19 26.73 -17.04 7.29
CA ASN A 19 26.84 -15.58 7.34
C ASN A 19 26.24 -14.94 6.08
N GLU A 20 26.47 -15.51 4.90
CA GLU A 20 25.87 -15.03 3.65
C GLU A 20 24.34 -15.23 3.61
N ARG A 21 23.85 -16.35 4.17
CA ARG A 21 22.40 -16.58 4.33
C ARG A 21 21.74 -15.57 5.28
N LYS A 22 22.40 -15.19 6.39
CA LYS A 22 21.91 -14.12 7.29
C LYS A 22 21.94 -12.75 6.61
N HIS A 23 22.97 -12.46 5.81
CA HIS A 23 23.07 -11.19 5.10
C HIS A 23 21.95 -11.02 4.06
N GLY A 24 21.68 -12.07 3.26
CA GLY A 24 20.56 -12.08 2.32
C GLY A 24 19.18 -12.02 2.98
N TYR A 25 19.01 -12.61 4.18
CA TYR A 25 17.75 -12.53 4.91
C TYR A 25 17.51 -11.16 5.57
N CYS A 26 18.57 -10.52 6.08
CA CYS A 26 18.48 -9.17 6.65
C CYS A 26 18.23 -8.11 5.57
N GLU A 27 18.88 -8.21 4.40
CA GLU A 27 18.61 -7.32 3.26
C GLU A 27 17.19 -7.55 2.71
N HIS A 28 16.76 -8.81 2.56
CA HIS A 28 15.41 -9.12 2.10
C HIS A 28 14.31 -8.70 3.09
N LYS A 29 14.57 -8.81 4.40
CA LYS A 29 13.64 -8.34 5.45
C LYS A 29 13.49 -6.81 5.43
N ASN A 30 14.59 -6.07 5.23
CA ASN A 30 14.55 -4.62 5.08
C ASN A 30 13.77 -4.19 3.82
N ASN A 31 13.89 -4.96 2.74
CA ASN A 31 13.17 -4.69 1.50
C ASN A 31 11.67 -4.97 1.64
N MET A 32 11.28 -6.03 2.34
CA MET A 32 9.87 -6.32 2.61
C MET A 32 9.21 -5.25 3.49
N GLU A 33 9.90 -4.77 4.54
CA GLU A 33 9.43 -3.65 5.37
C GLU A 33 9.26 -2.36 4.55
N LEU A 34 10.23 -2.03 3.69
CA LEU A 34 10.16 -0.84 2.84
C LEU A 34 9.03 -0.95 1.80
N THR A 35 8.83 -2.12 1.19
CA THR A 35 7.73 -2.39 0.27
C THR A 35 6.38 -2.24 0.96
N MET A 36 6.24 -2.73 2.19
CA MET A 36 5.00 -2.58 2.97
C MET A 36 4.74 -1.12 3.34
N LEU A 37 5.78 -0.37 3.74
CA LEU A 37 5.69 1.05 4.01
C LEU A 37 5.30 1.85 2.75
N ALA A 38 5.92 1.56 1.60
CA ALA A 38 5.60 2.21 0.33
C ALA A 38 4.15 1.96 -0.10
N LYS A 39 3.65 0.73 0.07
CA LYS A 39 2.24 0.39 -0.18
C LYS A 39 1.29 1.15 0.73
N ALA A 40 1.58 1.19 2.03
CA ALA A 40 0.77 1.91 3.01
C ALA A 40 0.71 3.41 2.69
N LEU A 41 1.84 4.02 2.31
CA LEU A 41 1.90 5.43 1.92
C LEU A 41 1.16 5.71 0.62
N ALA A 42 1.31 4.85 -0.40
CA ALA A 42 0.62 5.01 -1.67
C ALA A 42 -0.91 4.99 -1.50
N ILE A 43 -1.44 4.03 -0.75
CA ILE A 43 -2.89 3.93 -0.48
C ILE A 43 -3.34 5.06 0.45
N GLY A 44 -2.61 5.29 1.55
CA GLY A 44 -2.98 6.27 2.57
C GLY A 44 -3.06 7.68 1.99
N LEU A 45 -2.05 8.11 1.25
CA LEU A 45 -2.05 9.43 0.61
C LEU A 45 -3.03 9.49 -0.57
N GLY A 46 -3.14 8.41 -1.34
CA GLY A 46 -4.07 8.32 -2.46
C GLY A 46 -5.55 8.40 -2.07
N ALA A 47 -5.90 7.98 -0.84
CA ALA A 47 -7.26 7.99 -0.34
C ALA A 47 -7.73 9.32 0.24
N ILE A 48 -6.82 10.25 0.58
CA ILE A 48 -7.17 11.53 1.24
C ILE A 48 -8.06 12.38 0.34
N GLY A 49 -7.68 12.57 -0.93
CA GLY A 49 -8.42 13.40 -1.87
C GLY A 49 -9.85 12.88 -2.10
N PRO A 50 -10.02 11.60 -2.46
CA PRO A 50 -11.33 10.98 -2.62
C PRO A 50 -12.16 10.97 -1.33
N GLY A 51 -11.54 10.71 -0.17
CA GLY A 51 -12.22 10.76 1.12
C GLY A 51 -12.84 12.13 1.43
N ILE A 52 -12.09 13.21 1.19
CA ILE A 52 -12.59 14.58 1.33
C ILE A 52 -13.67 14.88 0.28
N GLY A 53 -13.43 14.52 -0.97
CA GLY A 53 -14.37 14.76 -2.07
C GLY A 53 -15.73 14.11 -1.85
N ILE A 54 -15.75 12.82 -1.49
CA ILE A 54 -16.98 12.07 -1.19
C ILE A 54 -17.68 12.65 0.04
N GLY A 55 -16.93 13.01 1.08
CA GLY A 55 -17.48 13.66 2.27
C GLY A 55 -18.21 14.98 1.95
N MET A 56 -17.61 15.81 1.09
CA MET A 56 -18.23 17.06 0.63
C MET A 56 -19.46 16.83 -0.25
N ILE A 57 -19.40 15.86 -1.16
CA ILE A 57 -20.53 15.48 -2.02
C ILE A 57 -21.72 15.04 -1.15
N GLY A 58 -21.49 14.16 -0.18
CA GLY A 58 -22.51 13.69 0.75
C GLY A 58 -23.09 14.82 1.60
N ALA A 59 -22.24 15.68 2.17
CA ALA A 59 -22.69 16.82 2.97
C ALA A 59 -23.59 17.77 2.17
N LYS A 60 -23.20 18.11 0.94
CA LYS A 60 -23.99 18.99 0.06
C LYS A 60 -25.27 18.32 -0.43
N ALA A 61 -25.24 17.02 -0.68
CA ALA A 61 -26.43 16.26 -1.03
C ALA A 61 -27.46 16.27 0.11
N MET A 62 -27.02 16.01 1.35
CA MET A 62 -27.89 16.04 2.51
C MET A 62 -28.42 17.45 2.82
N GLU A 63 -27.60 18.50 2.63
CA GLU A 63 -28.04 19.89 2.77
C GLU A 63 -29.16 20.22 1.75
N SER A 64 -29.02 19.76 0.51
CA SER A 64 -30.04 19.95 -0.53
C SER A 64 -31.34 19.19 -0.22
N ILE A 65 -31.22 17.94 0.21
CA ILE A 65 -32.37 17.10 0.58
C ILE A 65 -33.09 17.66 1.81
N GLY A 66 -32.35 18.15 2.80
CA GLY A 66 -32.90 18.75 4.01
C GLY A 66 -33.68 20.04 3.72
N ARG A 67 -33.27 20.82 2.71
CA ARG A 67 -34.04 22.00 2.26
C ARG A 67 -35.23 21.63 1.38
N ASN A 68 -35.09 20.62 0.52
CA ASN A 68 -36.10 20.20 -0.43
C ASN A 68 -36.17 18.67 -0.49
N PRO A 69 -37.04 18.01 0.30
CA PRO A 69 -37.08 16.55 0.38
C PRO A 69 -37.47 15.89 -0.96
N GLU A 70 -38.27 16.57 -1.78
CA GLU A 70 -38.65 16.14 -3.13
C GLU A 70 -37.46 16.05 -4.11
N SER A 71 -36.33 16.70 -3.78
CA SER A 71 -35.14 16.67 -4.63
C SER A 71 -34.32 15.38 -4.51
N ALA A 72 -34.57 14.53 -3.51
CA ALA A 72 -33.76 13.35 -3.20
C ALA A 72 -33.59 12.42 -4.41
N GLY A 73 -34.67 12.12 -5.14
CA GLY A 73 -34.61 11.26 -6.32
C GLY A 73 -33.81 11.87 -7.48
N LYS A 74 -33.87 13.19 -7.65
CA LYS A 74 -33.14 13.92 -8.71
C LYS A 74 -31.65 14.05 -8.39
N LEU A 75 -31.30 14.07 -7.09
CA LEU A 75 -29.93 14.21 -6.61
C LEU A 75 -29.14 12.90 -6.58
N PHE A 76 -29.83 11.77 -6.49
CA PHE A 76 -29.18 10.47 -6.29
C PHE A 76 -28.19 10.13 -7.42
N VAL A 77 -28.61 10.28 -8.69
CA VAL A 77 -27.77 9.98 -9.86
C VAL A 77 -26.52 10.88 -9.94
N PRO A 78 -26.62 12.23 -9.89
CA PRO A 78 -25.44 13.08 -9.95
C PRO A 78 -24.53 12.89 -8.72
N MET A 79 -25.08 12.64 -7.53
CA MET A 79 -24.31 12.33 -6.33
C MET A 79 -23.46 11.06 -6.53
N LEU A 80 -24.07 9.99 -7.04
CA LEU A 80 -23.38 8.71 -7.27
C LEU A 80 -22.32 8.83 -8.36
N LEU A 81 -22.60 9.58 -9.43
CA LEU A 81 -21.64 9.82 -10.51
C LEU A 81 -20.39 10.54 -10.02
N MET A 82 -20.57 11.59 -9.22
CA MET A 82 -19.44 12.33 -8.64
C MET A 82 -18.67 11.51 -7.62
N ALA A 83 -19.36 10.71 -6.79
CA ALA A 83 -18.71 9.80 -5.87
C ALA A 83 -17.87 8.74 -6.60
N ALA A 84 -18.40 8.16 -7.68
CA ALA A 84 -17.68 7.19 -8.50
C ALA A 84 -16.42 7.78 -9.16
N PHE A 85 -16.48 9.02 -9.66
CA PHE A 85 -15.29 9.69 -10.19
C PHE A 85 -14.24 9.98 -9.12
N ALA A 86 -14.67 10.34 -7.90
CA ALA A 86 -13.75 10.49 -6.78
C ALA A 86 -13.09 9.15 -6.42
N GLU A 87 -13.85 8.06 -6.35
CA GLU A 87 -13.31 6.72 -6.07
C GLU A 87 -12.36 6.20 -7.16
N ALA A 88 -12.58 6.55 -8.43
CA ALA A 88 -11.70 6.13 -9.52
C ALA A 88 -10.24 6.56 -9.28
N ILE A 89 -10.02 7.72 -8.66
CA ILE A 89 -8.68 8.21 -8.29
C ILE A 89 -8.07 7.34 -7.17
N SER A 90 -8.86 7.00 -6.15
CA SER A 90 -8.44 6.08 -5.07
C SER A 90 -8.06 4.70 -5.63
N ILE A 91 -8.80 4.18 -6.61
CA ILE A 91 -8.52 2.88 -7.22
C ILE A 91 -7.17 2.90 -7.95
N TYR A 92 -6.79 4.00 -8.61
CA TYR A 92 -5.45 4.10 -9.22
C TYR A 92 -4.33 4.01 -8.18
N ALA A 93 -4.49 4.62 -7.00
CA ALA A 93 -3.52 4.47 -5.91
C ALA A 93 -3.43 3.01 -5.41
N LEU A 94 -4.58 2.31 -5.37
CA LEU A 94 -4.66 0.90 -5.01
C LEU A 94 -3.96 0.00 -6.04
N VAL A 95 -4.11 0.30 -7.33
CA VAL A 95 -3.41 -0.39 -8.44
C VAL A 95 -1.89 -0.19 -8.33
N ILE A 96 -1.44 1.04 -8.05
CA ILE A 96 -0.01 1.33 -7.85
C ILE A 96 0.53 0.54 -6.66
N ALA A 97 -0.18 0.52 -5.54
CA ALA A 97 0.24 -0.22 -4.37
C ALA A 97 0.41 -1.72 -4.64
N PHE A 98 -0.50 -2.35 -5.39
CA PHE A 98 -0.33 -3.76 -5.78
C PHE A 98 0.77 -4.01 -6.80
N SER A 99 1.19 -2.98 -7.54
CA SER A 99 2.26 -3.09 -8.54
C SER A 99 3.67 -3.06 -7.91
N ILE A 100 3.82 -2.62 -6.66
CA ILE A 100 5.10 -2.59 -5.93
C ILE A 100 5.47 -4.02 -5.48
N LYS A 101 6.62 -4.52 -5.94
CA LYS A 101 7.17 -5.85 -5.63
C LYS A 101 8.19 -5.81 -4.51
#